data_AF-A0A7C2WQA4-F1
#
_entry.id   AF-A0A7C2WQA4-F1
#
_cell.length_a   1.000
_cell.length_b   1.000
_cell.length_c   1.000
_cell.angle_alpha   90.00
_cell.angle_beta   90.00
_cell.angle_gamma   90.00
#
_symmetry.space_group_name_H-M   'P 1'
#
loop_
_entity.id
_entity.type
_entity.pdbx_description
1 polymer ?
#
loop_
_entity_poly.entity_id
_entity_poly.type
_entity_poly.pdbx_seq_one_letter_code
_entity_poly.pdbx_strand_id
1 'polypeptide(L)' 'MAGPELAIAPMHRICKKAGAQRVSEAAAKELAKALEEIGIKIAKEALDYAMHAGRKT' A
#
# COMPACT_ATOMS: atom_id res chain seq x y z
N MET A 1 -4.24 15.67 7.52
CA MET A 1 -3.96 14.49 6.68
C MET A 1 -4.43 13.28 7.47
N ALA A 2 -5.37 12.51 6.92
CA ALA A 2 -5.79 11.26 7.54
C ALA A 2 -4.57 10.31 7.65
N GLY A 3 -4.52 9.49 8.69
CA GLY A 3 -3.50 8.45 8.81
C GLY A 3 -3.57 7.47 7.64
N PRO A 4 -2.54 6.63 7.44
CA PRO A 4 -2.59 5.61 6.39
C PRO A 4 -3.84 4.72 6.54
N GLU A 5 -4.55 4.48 5.43
CA GLU A 5 -5.77 3.65 5.42
C GLU A 5 -5.43 2.17 5.60
N LEU A 6 -4.21 1.78 5.23
CA LEU A 6 -3.71 0.43 5.44
C LEU A 6 -3.39 0.16 6.91
N ALA A 7 -3.99 -0.92 7.43
CA ALA A 7 -3.79 -1.33 8.82
C ALA A 7 -2.32 -1.67 9.14
N ILE A 8 -1.89 -1.29 10.34
CA ILE A 8 -0.50 -1.41 10.81
C ILE A 8 -0.07 -2.86 11.11
N ALA A 9 -0.99 -3.69 11.62
CA ALA A 9 -0.67 -5.08 11.96
C ALA A 9 -0.21 -5.92 10.74
N PRO A 10 -0.88 -5.86 9.56
CA PRO A 10 -0.35 -6.43 8.34
C PRO A 10 1.05 -5.94 7.96
N MET A 11 1.37 -4.66 8.15
CA MET A 11 2.69 -4.10 7.85
C MET A 11 3.79 -4.71 8.73
N HIS A 12 3.52 -4.88 10.03
CA HIS A 12 4.42 -5.63 10.91
C HIS A 12 4.65 -7.06 10.42
N ARG A 13 3.60 -7.75 9.91
CA ARG A 13 3.73 -9.12 9.38
C ARG A 13 4.58 -9.14 8.11
N ILE A 14 4.41 -8.18 7.20
CA ILE A 14 5.23 -8.06 5.99
C ILE A 14 6.70 -7.85 6.36
N CYS A 15 7.01 -6.88 7.23
CA CYS A 15 8.37 -6.63 7.68
C CYS A 15 9.02 -7.86 8.34
N LYS A 16 8.27 -8.59 9.19
CA LYS A 16 8.77 -9.84 9.80
C LYS A 16 9.01 -10.94 8.77
N LYS A 17 8.11 -11.10 7.80
CA LYS A 17 8.30 -12.05 6.68
C LYS A 17 9.50 -11.70 5.81
N ALA A 18 9.83 -10.41 5.70
CA ALA A 18 11.04 -9.93 5.04
C ALA A 18 12.33 -10.13 5.86
N GLY A 19 12.25 -10.73 7.05
CA GLY A 19 13.41 -11.06 7.89
C GLY A 19 13.67 -10.09 9.05
N ALA A 20 12.83 -9.07 9.25
CA ALA A 20 13.00 -8.17 10.38
C ALA A 20 12.65 -8.86 11.70
N GLN A 21 13.62 -8.97 12.62
CA GLN A 21 13.38 -9.55 13.96
C GLN A 21 12.51 -8.63 14.83
N ARG A 22 12.70 -7.31 14.71
CA ARG A 22 11.94 -6.26 15.41
C ARG A 22 11.55 -5.17 14.42
N VAL A 23 10.37 -4.58 14.64
CA VAL A 23 9.80 -3.55 13.77
C VAL A 23 9.12 -2.53 14.68
N SER A 24 9.47 -1.25 14.56
CA SER A 24 8.79 -0.18 15.30
C SER A 24 7.42 0.13 14.67
N GLU A 25 6.52 0.70 15.46
CA GLU A 25 5.22 1.15 14.94
C GLU A 25 5.38 2.22 13.85
N ALA A 26 6.35 3.13 14.01
CA ALA A 26 6.69 4.13 13.01
C ALA A 26 7.14 3.49 11.67
N ALA A 27 7.99 2.47 11.71
CA ALA A 27 8.41 1.77 10.50
C ALA A 27 7.23 1.06 9.81
N ALA A 28 6.32 0.46 10.59
CA ALA A 28 5.11 -0.16 10.04
C ALA A 28 4.14 0.87 9.44
N LYS A 29 4.02 2.07 10.03
CA LYS A 29 3.26 3.20 9.48
C LYS A 29 3.84 3.73 8.18
N GLU A 30 5.16 3.89 8.10
CA GLU A 30 5.81 4.32 6.86
C GLU A 30 5.64 3.30 5.74
N LEU A 31 5.73 2.00 6.04
CA LEU A 31 5.42 0.97 5.06
C LEU A 31 3.96 1.04 4.58
N ALA A 32 3.01 1.27 5.50
CA ALA A 32 1.59 1.44 5.16
C ALA A 32 1.41 2.57 4.14
N LYS A 33 2.02 3.72 4.41
CA LYS A 33 1.96 4.90 3.55
C LYS A 33 2.59 4.63 2.18
N ALA A 34 3.78 4.03 2.14
CA ALA A 34 4.45 3.71 0.89
C ALA A 34 3.64 2.75 0.00
N LEU A 35 3.05 1.70 0.60
CA LEU A 35 2.21 0.75 -0.14
C LEU A 35 0.91 1.38 -0.63
N GLU A 36 0.32 2.30 0.14
CA GLU A 36 -0.87 3.04 -0.26
C GLU A 36 -0.59 3.96 -1.46
N GLU A 37 0.51 4.71 -1.43
CA GLU A 37 0.92 5.56 -2.55
C GLU A 37 1.16 4.74 -3.83
N ILE A 38 1.84 3.60 -3.72
CA ILE A 38 2.07 2.67 -4.84
C ILE A 38 0.73 2.10 -5.33
N GLY A 39 -0.14 1.65 -4.42
CA GLY A 39 -1.44 1.08 -4.76
C GLY A 39 -2.33 2.06 -5.52
N ILE A 40 -2.38 3.33 -5.08
CA ILE A 40 -3.12 4.39 -5.77
C ILE A 40 -2.56 4.62 -7.17
N LYS A 41 -1.23 4.64 -7.32
CA LYS A 41 -0.60 4.82 -8.63
C LYS A 41 -1.01 3.71 -9.59
N ILE A 42 -0.88 2.45 -9.16
CA ILE A 42 -1.27 1.27 -9.95
C ILE A 42 -2.76 1.32 -10.31
N ALA A 43 -3.63 1.67 -9.35
CA ALA A 43 -5.06 1.75 -9.58
C ALA A 43 -5.43 2.81 -10.62
N LYS A 44 -4.75 3.97 -10.62
CA LYS A 44 -4.95 5.02 -11.63
C LYS A 44 -4.55 4.54 -13.02
N GLU A 45 -3.37 3.93 -13.15
CA GLU A 45 -2.91 3.39 -14.43
C GLU A 45 -3.86 2.30 -14.95
N ALA A 46 -4.32 1.41 -14.08
CA ALA A 46 -5.31 0.38 -14.43
C ALA A 46 -6.63 0.99 -14.92
N LEU A 47 -7.11 2.06 -14.27
CA LEU A 47 -8.29 2.79 -14.69
C LEU A 47 -8.10 3.44 -16.06
N ASP A 48 -6.94 4.07 -16.31
CA ASP A 48 -6.61 4.67 -17.59
C ASP A 48 -6.65 3.64 -18.72
N TYR A 49 -6.09 2.44 -18.50
CA TYR A 49 -6.16 1.33 -19.45
C TYR A 49 -7.59 0.84 -19.67
N ALA A 50 -8.41 0.72 -18.60
CA ALA A 50 -9.81 0.32 -18.73
C ALA A 50 -10.60 1.34 -19.56
N MET A 51 -10.41 2.64 -19.30
CA MET A 51 -11.04 3.72 -20.05
C MET A 51 -10.62 3.74 -21.51
N HIS A 52 -9.32 3.56 -21.80
CA HIS A 52 -8.83 3.46 -23.19
C HIS A 52 -9.44 2.28 -23.94
N ALA A 53 -9.75 1.18 -23.25
CA ALA A 53 -10.45 0.03 -23.81
C ALA A 53 -11.99 0.16 -23.84
N GLY A 54 -12.55 1.30 -23.41
CA GLY A 54 -13.99 1.51 -23.31
C GLY A 54 -14.68 0.68 -22.20
N ARG A 55 -13.92 0.12 -21.26
CA ARG A 55 -14.41 -0.70 -20.16
C ARG A 55 -14.60 0.13 -18.89
N LYS A 56 -15.62 -0.21 -18.10
CA LYS A 56 -15.91 0.40 -16.79
C LYS A 56 -15.44 -0.45 -15.61
N THR A 57 -14.84 -1.59 -15.91
CA THR A 57 -14.33 -2.61 -14.99
C THR A 57 -12.91 -2.96 -15.36
#